data_AF-A0A536Z650-F1
#
_entry.id   AF-A0A536Z650-F1
#
_cell.length_a   1.000
_cell.length_b   1.000
_cell.length_c   1.000
_cell.angle_alpha   90.00
_cell.angle_beta   90.00
_cell.angle_gamma   90.00
#
_symmetry.space_group_name_H-M   'P 1'
#
loop_
_entity.id
_entity.type
_entity.pdbx_description
1 polymer ?
#
loop_
_entity_poly.entity_id
_entity_poly.type
_entity_poly.pdbx_seq_one_letter_code
_entity_poly.pdbx_strand_id
1 'polypeptide(L)'
;MSPTNRSLGLFWLTASLCLPLMPWVLCAHADTIPVKAAELRVEDESYVLNAQFDVAFNPTLEEALQKGVSLYFVLEFELSRPRWYWLDEKLVQQAVQYRISHSPLTRQYRVSSGLLGQQFDSLEEVEHLLSRVVSRPVIAVDMLTKGARYEAAVR
;
A
#
# COMPACT_ATOMS: atom_id res chain seq x y z
N MET A 1 -38.98 -45.41 49.01
CA MET A 1 -39.81 -44.24 49.35
C MET A 1 -39.37 -43.07 48.50
N SER A 2 -40.31 -42.24 48.03
CA SER A 2 -40.03 -40.99 47.28
C SER A 2 -40.06 -39.78 48.21
N PRO A 3 -39.33 -38.72 47.85
CA PRO A 3 -39.89 -37.37 47.70
C PRO A 3 -40.08 -37.04 46.20
N THR A 4 -41.09 -36.29 45.72
CA THR A 4 -41.40 -34.85 45.96
C THR A 4 -40.33 -33.95 45.29
N ASN A 5 -40.60 -33.04 44.35
CA ASN A 5 -41.81 -32.23 44.01
C ASN A 5 -41.96 -32.09 42.46
N ARG A 6 -43.17 -32.03 41.86
CA ARG A 6 -43.95 -30.79 41.51
C ARG A 6 -43.09 -29.67 40.91
N SER A 7 -43.25 -29.26 39.65
CA SER A 7 -44.38 -28.42 39.18
C SER A 7 -44.58 -28.43 37.65
N LEU A 8 -45.80 -28.14 37.18
CA LEU A 8 -46.09 -27.82 35.76
C LEU A 8 -46.19 -26.30 35.56
N GLY A 9 -45.83 -25.82 34.37
CA GLY A 9 -45.99 -24.44 33.91
C GLY A 9 -44.65 -23.69 33.71
N LEU A 10 -44.57 -22.62 32.91
CA LEU A 10 -45.58 -22.05 32.00
C LEU A 10 -44.94 -21.08 30.98
N PHE A 11 -45.09 -21.34 29.67
CA PHE A 11 -44.86 -20.37 28.57
C PHE A 11 -43.44 -19.78 28.41
N TRP A 12 -43.33 -18.74 27.55
CA TRP A 12 -42.20 -17.82 27.30
C TRP A 12 -41.15 -18.20 26.23
N LEU A 13 -41.56 -18.01 24.98
CA LEU A 13 -40.91 -17.06 24.04
C LEU A 13 -39.38 -16.88 24.16
N THR A 14 -38.62 -17.65 23.38
CA THR A 14 -37.23 -17.31 23.00
C THR A 14 -37.01 -17.46 21.50
N ALA A 15 -37.68 -16.62 20.70
CA ALA A 15 -37.31 -16.39 19.30
C ALA A 15 -35.99 -15.60 19.27
N SER A 16 -34.88 -16.28 19.56
CA SER A 16 -33.58 -15.66 19.84
C SER A 16 -32.87 -15.17 18.58
N LEU A 17 -33.35 -14.05 18.05
CA LEU A 17 -32.66 -13.03 17.24
C LEU A 17 -31.24 -13.42 16.79
N CYS A 18 -31.13 -14.24 15.74
CA CYS A 18 -29.86 -14.44 15.03
C CYS A 18 -29.63 -13.22 14.13
N LEU A 19 -29.24 -12.10 14.74
CA LEU A 19 -28.94 -10.85 14.03
C LEU A 19 -27.71 -11.08 13.15
N PRO A 20 -27.83 -11.02 11.80
CA PRO A 20 -26.67 -11.19 10.94
C PRO A 20 -25.77 -9.98 11.11
N LEU A 21 -24.61 -10.17 11.74
CA LEU A 21 -23.48 -9.25 11.64
C LEU A 21 -23.01 -9.25 10.19
N MET A 22 -23.64 -8.43 9.34
CA MET A 22 -23.08 -8.11 8.03
C MET A 22 -21.71 -7.48 8.26
N PRO A 23 -20.61 -8.08 7.76
CA PRO A 23 -19.36 -7.36 7.72
C PRO A 23 -19.56 -6.19 6.77
N TRP A 24 -19.43 -4.97 7.31
CA TRP A 24 -19.35 -3.77 6.46
C TRP A 24 -17.99 -3.85 5.74
N VAL A 25 -17.99 -4.51 4.58
CA VAL A 25 -16.83 -4.56 3.69
C VAL A 25 -16.66 -3.16 3.13
N LEU A 26 -15.85 -2.37 3.85
CA LEU A 26 -15.31 -1.11 3.36
C LEU A 26 -14.46 -1.46 2.14
N CYS A 27 -15.03 -1.26 0.95
CA CYS A 27 -14.29 -1.35 -0.30
C CYS A 27 -13.25 -0.23 -0.32
N ALA A 28 -12.05 -0.54 0.20
CA ALA A 28 -10.87 0.28 0.04
C ALA A 28 -10.53 0.34 -1.45
N HIS A 29 -10.97 1.42 -2.10
CA HIS A 29 -10.61 1.69 -3.48
C HIS A 29 -9.14 2.09 -3.49
N ALA A 30 -8.28 1.18 -3.96
CA ALA A 30 -6.87 1.47 -4.19
C ALA A 30 -6.76 2.35 -5.43
N ASP A 31 -6.75 3.67 -5.21
CA ASP A 31 -6.57 4.66 -6.27
C ASP A 31 -5.20 4.42 -6.93
N THR A 32 -5.18 4.22 -8.24
CA THR A 32 -3.99 3.73 -8.95
C THR A 32 -3.31 4.88 -9.68
N ILE A 33 -2.09 5.21 -9.24
CA ILE A 33 -1.35 6.37 -9.72
C ILE A 33 -0.77 6.08 -11.11
N PRO A 34 -1.00 6.94 -12.12
CA PRO A 34 -0.46 6.70 -13.46
C PRO A 34 1.06 6.97 -13.51
N VAL A 35 1.79 5.99 -14.05
CA VAL A 35 3.24 6.09 -14.30
C VAL A 35 3.47 6.92 -15.57
N LYS A 36 4.24 8.01 -15.47
CA LYS A 36 4.66 8.84 -16.62
C LYS A 36 5.85 8.25 -17.35
N ALA A 37 6.83 7.75 -16.59
CA ALA A 37 8.03 7.10 -17.11
C ALA A 37 8.63 6.17 -16.06
N ALA A 38 9.21 5.06 -16.48
CA ALA A 38 10.04 4.20 -15.65
C ALA A 38 11.24 3.71 -16.46
N GLU A 39 12.43 3.75 -15.86
CA GLU A 39 13.66 3.27 -16.48
C GLU A 39 14.54 2.55 -15.44
N LEU A 40 15.24 1.51 -15.90
CA LEU A 40 16.28 0.83 -15.13
C LEU A 40 17.64 1.23 -15.69
N ARG A 41 18.52 1.73 -14.83
CA ARG A 41 19.92 2.05 -15.17
C ARG A 41 20.85 1.14 -14.37
N VAL A 42 22.12 1.07 -14.76
CA VAL A 42 23.17 0.38 -13.98
C VAL A 42 24.00 1.43 -13.27
N GLU A 43 24.16 1.28 -11.95
CA GLU A 43 24.89 2.17 -11.05
C GLU A 43 25.52 1.30 -9.95
N ASP A 44 26.84 1.42 -9.75
CA ASP A 44 27.65 0.68 -8.75
C ASP A 44 27.31 -0.82 -8.62
N GLU A 45 27.48 -1.55 -9.73
CA GLU A 45 27.21 -3.01 -9.86
C GLU A 45 25.76 -3.45 -9.56
N SER A 46 24.84 -2.49 -9.41
CA SER A 46 23.41 -2.70 -9.21
C SER A 46 22.59 -2.14 -10.38
N TYR A 47 21.39 -2.68 -10.56
CA TYR A 47 20.33 -2.02 -11.30
C TYR A 47 19.54 -1.09 -10.37
N VAL A 48 19.43 0.17 -10.78
CA VAL A 48 18.67 1.20 -10.08
C VAL A 48 17.42 1.61 -10.88
N LEU A 49 16.29 1.67 -10.19
CA LEU A 49 15.03 2.19 -10.69
C LEU A 49 15.02 3.72 -10.60
N ASN A 50 14.71 4.36 -11.72
CA ASN A 50 14.26 5.75 -11.76
C ASN A 50 12.84 5.76 -12.34
N ALA A 51 11.89 6.39 -11.65
CA ALA A 51 10.49 6.43 -12.07
C ALA A 51 9.84 7.78 -11.78
N GLN A 52 8.87 8.13 -12.61
CA GLN A 52 8.10 9.38 -12.56
C GLN A 52 6.62 9.05 -12.65
N PHE A 53 5.81 9.67 -11.78
CA PHE A 53 4.38 9.39 -11.61
C PHE A 53 3.57 10.70 -11.66
N ASP A 54 2.28 10.62 -11.95
CA ASP A 54 1.35 11.76 -11.74
C ASP A 54 0.71 11.64 -10.34
N VAL A 55 1.49 11.96 -9.31
CA VAL A 55 0.95 12.07 -7.94
C VAL A 55 0.32 13.45 -7.77
N ALA A 56 -1.00 13.48 -7.62
CA ALA A 56 -1.76 14.65 -7.21
C ALA A 56 -2.76 14.24 -6.12
N PHE A 57 -2.81 14.98 -5.01
CA PHE A 57 -3.80 14.76 -3.97
C PHE A 57 -5.15 15.35 -4.41
N ASN A 58 -6.18 14.51 -4.51
CA ASN A 58 -7.54 15.02 -4.67
C ASN A 58 -8.02 15.70 -3.36
N PRO A 59 -8.99 16.64 -3.42
CA PRO A 59 -9.42 17.39 -2.23
C PRO A 59 -9.92 16.52 -1.06
N THR A 60 -10.45 15.32 -1.33
CA THR A 60 -10.86 14.37 -0.29
C THR A 60 -9.67 13.81 0.49
N LEU A 61 -8.54 13.56 -0.19
CA LEU A 61 -7.29 13.12 0.43
C LEU A 61 -6.63 14.25 1.23
N GLU A 62 -6.65 15.48 0.70
CA GLU A 62 -6.18 16.67 1.44
C GLU A 62 -7.03 16.89 2.71
N GLU A 63 -8.37 16.93 2.59
CA GLU A 63 -9.27 17.05 3.73
C GLU A 63 -9.05 15.92 4.77
N ALA A 64 -8.75 14.70 4.32
CA ALA A 64 -8.43 13.59 5.22
C ALA A 64 -7.12 13.85 6.01
N LEU A 65 -6.05 14.30 5.34
CA LEU A 65 -4.80 14.72 5.99
C LEU A 65 -5.05 15.85 6.99
N GLN A 66 -5.76 16.92 6.58
CA GLN A 66 -6.07 18.05 7.44
C GLN A 66 -6.84 17.64 8.71
N LYS A 67 -7.76 16.66 8.59
CA LYS A 67 -8.52 16.04 9.70
C LYS A 67 -7.70 15.04 10.54
N GLY A 68 -6.41 14.87 10.25
CA GLY A 68 -5.48 14.02 11.00
C GLY A 68 -5.43 12.55 10.56
N VAL A 69 -6.14 12.18 9.49
CA VAL A 69 -6.07 10.82 8.92
C VAL A 69 -4.72 10.64 8.24
N SER A 70 -3.96 9.62 8.62
CA SER A 70 -2.71 9.28 7.92
C SER A 70 -3.01 8.56 6.61
N LEU A 71 -2.45 9.05 5.51
CA LEU A 71 -2.49 8.37 4.22
C LEU A 71 -1.29 7.44 4.07
N TYR A 72 -1.45 6.39 3.26
CA TYR A 72 -0.43 5.40 2.98
C TYR A 72 -0.36 5.14 1.49
N PHE A 73 0.80 5.41 0.90
CA PHE A 73 1.13 5.14 -0.49
C PHE A 73 2.08 3.96 -0.51
N VAL A 74 1.95 3.06 -1.49
CA VAL A 74 2.86 1.92 -1.64
C VAL A 74 3.42 1.98 -3.04
N LEU A 75 4.72 2.24 -3.15
CA LEU A 75 5.47 2.03 -4.39
C LEU A 75 5.80 0.54 -4.46
N GLU A 76 5.32 -0.15 -5.48
CA GLU A 76 5.70 -1.54 -5.75
C GLU A 76 6.49 -1.65 -7.05
N PHE A 77 7.58 -2.41 -7.00
CA PHE A 77 8.40 -2.78 -8.14
C PHE A 77 8.45 -4.29 -8.28
N GLU A 78 8.23 -4.78 -9.50
CA GLU A 78 8.35 -6.19 -9.84
C GLU A 78 9.24 -6.37 -11.08
N LEU A 79 10.21 -7.29 -10.98
CA LEU A 79 11.04 -7.74 -12.09
C LEU A 79 10.76 -9.22 -12.36
N SER A 80 10.20 -9.51 -13.52
CA SER A 80 9.92 -10.87 -13.99
C SER A 80 10.79 -11.27 -15.18
N ARG A 81 10.92 -12.58 -15.40
CA ARG A 81 11.45 -13.15 -16.64
C ARG A 81 10.28 -13.82 -17.39
N PRO A 82 9.87 -13.30 -18.57
CA PRO A 82 8.80 -13.88 -19.34
C PRO A 82 9.17 -15.30 -19.80
N ARG A 83 8.25 -16.27 -19.60
CA ARG A 83 8.51 -17.69 -19.86
C ARG A 83 7.41 -18.31 -20.73
N TRP A 84 7.81 -18.97 -21.81
CA TRP A 84 6.89 -19.38 -22.89
C TRP A 84 6.09 -20.68 -22.64
N TYR A 85 6.47 -21.53 -21.66
CA TYR A 85 5.78 -22.81 -21.34
C TYR A 85 5.03 -22.83 -20.00
N TRP A 86 5.18 -21.80 -19.18
CA TRP A 86 4.68 -21.76 -17.79
C TRP A 86 4.67 -20.32 -17.27
N LEU A 87 3.99 -20.08 -16.13
CA LEU A 87 3.87 -18.78 -15.48
C LEU A 87 5.22 -18.08 -15.28
N ASP A 88 5.24 -16.76 -15.44
CA ASP A 88 6.46 -15.95 -15.45
C ASP A 88 7.23 -15.98 -14.13
N GLU A 89 8.56 -16.00 -14.24
CA GLU A 89 9.43 -16.11 -13.07
C GLU A 89 9.65 -14.72 -12.47
N LYS A 90 8.94 -14.44 -11.37
CA LYS A 90 9.20 -13.26 -10.53
C LYS A 90 10.57 -13.43 -9.87
N LEU A 91 11.54 -12.60 -10.26
CA LEU A 91 12.92 -12.64 -9.75
C LEU A 91 13.08 -11.72 -8.54
N VAL A 92 12.46 -10.54 -8.60
CA VAL A 92 12.42 -9.57 -7.51
C VAL A 92 11.03 -8.97 -7.42
N GLN A 93 10.51 -8.86 -6.20
CA GLN A 93 9.38 -8.02 -5.87
C GLN A 93 9.80 -7.16 -4.65
N GLN A 94 9.61 -5.85 -4.74
CA GLN A 94 9.86 -4.90 -3.65
C GLN A 94 8.63 -4.03 -3.45
N ALA A 95 8.29 -3.74 -2.20
CA ALA A 95 7.23 -2.80 -1.84
C ALA A 95 7.78 -1.79 -0.82
N VAL A 96 7.48 -0.51 -1.01
CA VAL A 96 7.95 0.60 -0.18
C VAL A 96 6.74 1.43 0.25
N GLN A 97 6.38 1.31 1.53
CA GLN A 97 5.26 2.06 2.09
C GLN A 97 5.72 3.45 2.57
N TYR A 98 5.11 4.48 2.03
CA TYR A 98 5.23 5.87 2.46
C TYR A 98 3.99 6.24 3.27
N ARG A 99 4.17 6.60 4.54
CA ARG A 99 3.12 7.19 5.39
C ARG A 99 3.19 8.70 5.30
N ILE A 100 2.09 9.35 4.96
CA ILE A 100 1.92 10.80 5.03
C ILE A 100 0.98 11.11 6.20
N SER A 101 1.36 12.09 7.01
CA SER A 101 0.56 12.58 8.14
C SER A 101 0.75 14.08 8.29
N HIS A 102 -0.32 14.82 8.55
CA HIS A 102 -0.27 16.25 8.82
C HIS A 102 -0.33 16.52 10.34
N SER A 103 0.36 17.57 10.79
CA SER A 103 0.40 18.04 12.18
C SER A 103 -0.40 19.34 12.31
N PRO A 104 -1.65 19.34 12.82
CA PRO A 104 -2.47 20.55 12.90
C PRO A 104 -1.88 21.67 13.78
N LEU A 105 -1.00 21.33 14.72
CA LEU A 105 -0.34 22.29 15.61
C LEU A 105 0.81 23.04 14.93
N THR A 106 1.62 22.34 14.12
CA THR A 106 2.75 22.96 13.41
C THR A 106 2.43 23.33 11.96
N ARG A 107 1.28 22.84 11.43
CA ARG A 107 0.84 22.95 10.02
C ARG A 107 1.78 22.29 9.01
N GLN A 108 2.53 21.30 9.46
CA GLN A 108 3.53 20.60 8.64
C GLN A 108 3.04 19.23 8.22
N TYR A 109 3.42 18.84 7.01
CA TYR A 109 3.30 17.47 6.53
C TYR A 109 4.55 16.69 6.93
N ARG A 110 4.36 15.42 7.28
CA ARG A 110 5.45 14.48 7.55
C ARG A 110 5.26 13.25 6.66
N VAL A 111 6.22 13.02 5.78
CA VAL A 111 6.35 11.77 5.03
C VAL A 111 7.32 10.87 5.77
N SER A 112 7.03 9.58 5.90
CA SER A 112 7.94 8.61 6.53
C SER A 112 7.95 7.29 5.75
N SER A 113 9.14 6.75 5.51
CA SER A 113 9.39 5.50 4.80
C SER A 113 10.34 4.65 5.64
N GLY A 114 9.82 3.57 6.23
CA GLY A 114 10.54 2.77 7.23
C GLY A 114 10.91 3.61 8.46
N LEU A 115 12.21 3.67 8.79
CA LEU A 115 12.74 4.43 9.92
C LEU A 115 12.99 5.92 9.62
N LEU A 116 13.04 6.30 8.35
CA LEU A 116 13.32 7.68 7.93
C LEU A 116 12.03 8.47 7.81
N GLY A 117 12.04 9.73 8.27
CA GLY A 117 10.91 10.63 8.13
C GLY A 117 11.34 12.08 7.95
N GLN A 118 10.82 12.73 6.92
CA GLN A 118 11.08 14.10 6.55
C GLN A 118 9.83 14.95 6.78
N GLN A 119 10.03 16.23 7.08
CA GLN A 119 8.96 17.22 7.26
C GLN A 119 8.97 18.18 6.07
N PHE A 120 7.79 18.66 5.71
CA PHE A 120 7.50 19.52 4.56
C PHE A 120 6.48 20.57 4.99
N ASP A 121 6.62 21.79 4.47
CA ASP A 121 5.78 22.92 4.85
C ASP A 121 4.61 23.14 3.86
N SER A 122 4.63 22.45 2.71
CA SER A 122 3.55 22.46 1.70
C SER A 122 3.15 21.03 1.27
N LEU A 123 2.00 20.90 0.59
CA LEU A 123 1.54 19.62 0.05
C LEU A 123 2.17 19.32 -1.32
N GLU A 124 2.43 20.36 -2.11
CA GLU A 124 3.13 20.29 -3.40
C GLU A 124 4.57 19.75 -3.23
N GLU A 125 5.25 20.06 -2.12
CA GLU A 125 6.53 19.45 -1.78
C GLU A 125 6.42 17.92 -1.58
N VAL A 126 5.31 17.45 -0.99
CA VAL A 126 5.03 16.03 -0.80
C VAL A 126 4.69 15.35 -2.13
N GLU A 127 3.93 16.02 -3.00
CA GLU A 127 3.69 15.56 -4.38
C GLU A 127 4.99 15.47 -5.19
N HIS A 128 5.87 16.47 -5.10
CA HIS A 128 7.18 16.45 -5.75
C HIS A 128 8.13 15.36 -5.22
N LEU A 129 8.02 15.00 -3.93
CA LEU A 129 8.74 13.85 -3.37
C LEU A 129 8.18 12.52 -3.90
N LEU A 130 6.85 12.33 -3.85
CA LEU A 130 6.21 11.06 -4.19
C LEU A 130 6.17 10.80 -5.70
N SER A 131 6.09 11.86 -6.52
CA SER A 131 6.07 11.76 -7.99
C SER A 131 7.41 11.35 -8.60
N ARG A 132 8.51 11.28 -7.84
CA ARG A 132 9.84 10.97 -8.39
C ARG A 132 10.66 9.99 -7.53
N VAL A 133 10.87 8.80 -8.07
CA VAL A 133 11.83 7.81 -7.55
C VAL A 133 13.15 7.97 -8.31
N VAL A 134 14.26 8.11 -7.59
CA VAL A 134 15.60 8.33 -8.16
C VAL A 134 16.60 7.32 -7.57
N SER A 135 17.46 6.77 -8.42
CA SER A 135 18.55 5.82 -8.09
C SER A 135 18.20 4.79 -6.99
N ARG A 136 17.04 4.16 -7.09
CA ARG A 136 16.58 3.18 -6.10
C ARG A 136 17.12 1.79 -6.46
N PRO A 137 18.07 1.19 -5.72
CA PRO A 137 18.62 -0.13 -6.05
C PRO A 137 17.54 -1.22 -5.94
N VAL A 138 17.36 -2.01 -6.99
CA VAL A 138 16.34 -3.08 -7.07
C VAL A 138 16.93 -4.48 -7.15
N ILE A 139 18.03 -4.69 -7.86
CA ILE A 139 18.72 -5.98 -7.95
C ILE A 139 20.22 -5.78 -8.29
N ALA A 140 21.10 -6.65 -7.82
CA ALA A 140 22.49 -6.68 -8.27
C ALA A 140 22.62 -7.23 -9.71
N VAL A 141 23.65 -6.81 -10.46
CA VAL A 141 23.83 -7.17 -11.88
C VAL A 141 24.20 -8.65 -12.07
N ASP A 142 24.87 -9.26 -11.10
CA ASP A 142 25.29 -10.68 -11.11
C ASP A 142 24.11 -11.66 -11.02
N MET A 143 23.05 -11.28 -10.31
CA MET A 143 21.79 -12.03 -10.20
C MET A 143 21.01 -12.11 -11.53
N LEU A 144 21.36 -11.30 -12.55
CA LEU A 144 20.74 -11.34 -13.87
C LEU A 144 21.60 -12.09 -14.89
N THR A 145 21.05 -13.20 -15.39
CA THR A 145 21.60 -13.94 -16.53
C THR A 145 21.70 -13.04 -17.77
N LYS A 146 22.92 -12.85 -18.28
CA LYS A 146 23.21 -12.05 -19.49
C LYS A 146 22.50 -12.64 -20.72
N GLY A 147 21.96 -11.77 -21.58
CA GLY A 147 21.28 -12.16 -22.82
C GLY A 147 19.83 -12.66 -22.66
N ALA A 148 19.34 -12.86 -21.43
CA ALA A 148 17.92 -13.11 -21.20
C ALA A 148 17.11 -11.81 -21.26
N ARG A 149 15.84 -11.91 -21.68
CA ARG A 149 14.86 -10.82 -21.57
C ARG A 149 14.24 -10.81 -20.18
N TYR A 150 14.00 -9.61 -19.67
CA TYR A 150 13.27 -9.35 -18.42
C TYR A 150 12.16 -8.34 -18.71
N GLU A 151 11.18 -8.30 -17.83
CA GLU A 151 10.08 -7.33 -17.84
C GLU A 151 9.96 -6.69 -16.46
N ALA A 152 9.84 -5.37 -16.42
CA ALA A 152 9.84 -4.59 -15.20
C ALA A 152 8.53 -3.79 -15.11
N ALA A 153 7.81 -4.00 -14.02
CA ALA A 153 6.58 -3.29 -13.70
C ALA A 153 6.77 -2.41 -12.45
N VAL A 154 6.11 -1.26 -12.44
CA VAL A 154 6.06 -0.38 -11.27
C VAL A 154 4.63 0.17 -11.12
N ARG A 155 4.19 0.37 -9.87
CA ARG A 155 2.89 0.94 -9.50
C ARG A 155 2.99 1.67 -8.15
#